data_AF-A0A6P0TTI9-F1
#
_entry.id   AF-A0A6P0TTI9-F1
#
_cell.length_a   1.000
_cell.length_b   1.000
_cell.length_c   1.000
_cell.angle_alpha   90.00
_cell.angle_beta   90.00
_cell.angle_gamma   90.00
#
_symmetry.space_group_name_H-M   'P 1'
#
loop_
_entity.id
_entity.type
_entity.pdbx_description
1 polymer ?
#
loop_
_entity_poly.entity_id
_entity_poly.type
_entity_poly.pdbx_seq_one_letter_code
_entity_poly.pdbx_strand_id
1 'polypeptide(L)'
;MLEIHQGLRPEPPAFSRFQISLGTAREGLKNPPDFASYLEDEIRQRHSYKSFQQPDSIADAIRLISDKKLWQEVGNIMSRPDKDIKQELKIIIDRRNKIAHEADIDPTLSLGNRWGIDEIMVGDAVDFIEEVVDSIHSIL
;
A
#
# COMPACT_ATOMS: atom_id res chain seq x y z
N MET A 1 9.30 10.24 -0.54
CA MET A 1 10.62 10.00 0.10
C MET A 1 11.70 10.87 -0.54
N LEU A 2 11.88 10.87 -1.87
CA LEU A 2 12.83 11.78 -2.53
C LEU A 2 12.53 13.25 -2.25
N GLU A 3 11.26 13.66 -2.26
CA GLU A 3 10.83 15.00 -1.85
C GLU A 3 11.26 15.35 -0.42
N ILE A 4 11.26 14.39 0.51
CA ILE A 4 11.70 14.60 1.90
C ILE A 4 13.22 14.82 1.91
N HIS A 5 13.96 13.98 1.19
CA HIS A 5 15.41 14.14 1.04
C HIS A 5 15.79 15.51 0.45
N GLN A 6 14.98 16.04 -0.46
CA GLN A 6 15.16 17.37 -1.07
C GLN A 6 14.64 18.53 -0.21
N GLY A 7 14.03 18.26 0.95
CA GLY A 7 13.45 19.28 1.82
C GLY A 7 12.14 19.89 1.31
N LEU A 8 11.50 19.26 0.32
CA LEU A 8 10.22 19.70 -0.27
C LEU A 8 8.99 19.18 0.49
N ARG A 9 9.17 18.15 1.33
CA ARG A 9 8.12 17.54 2.15
C ARG A 9 8.62 17.38 3.59
N PRO A 10 7.77 17.61 4.62
CA PRO A 10 8.14 17.37 6.01
C PRO A 10 8.58 15.91 6.25
N GLU A 11 9.61 15.73 7.09
CA GLU A 11 10.13 14.40 7.42
C GLU A 11 9.29 13.71 8.52
N PRO A 12 8.60 12.59 8.23
CA PRO A 12 7.91 11.82 9.25
C PRO A 12 8.90 10.92 10.01
N PRO A 13 8.63 10.56 11.29
CA PRO A 13 9.55 9.76 12.10
C PRO A 13 9.93 8.38 11.51
N ALA A 14 9.10 7.81 10.64
CA ALA A 14 9.42 6.53 10.00
C ALA A 14 10.45 6.67 8.86
N PHE A 15 10.54 7.84 8.23
CA PHE A 15 11.54 8.12 7.20
C PHE A 15 12.97 8.00 7.78
N SER A 16 13.23 8.58 8.95
CA SER A 16 14.57 8.54 9.58
C SER A 16 15.00 7.11 9.97
N ARG A 17 14.04 6.19 10.11
CA ARG A 17 14.30 4.76 10.38
C ARG A 17 14.44 3.92 9.11
N PHE A 18 14.21 4.51 7.93
CA PHE A 18 14.39 3.82 6.68
C PHE A 18 15.87 3.49 6.47
N GLN A 19 16.18 2.21 6.46
CA GLN A 19 17.55 1.75 6.27
C GLN A 19 17.93 1.84 4.78
N ILE A 20 19.22 1.91 4.50
CA ILE A 20 19.80 1.76 3.15
C ILE A 20 20.98 0.78 3.23
N SER A 21 21.36 0.17 2.11
CA SER A 21 22.54 -0.69 2.08
C SER A 21 23.83 0.11 2.36
N LEU A 22 24.87 -0.56 2.87
CA LEU A 22 26.19 0.06 3.06
C LEU A 22 26.79 0.56 1.74
N GLY A 23 26.46 -0.08 0.62
CA GLY A 23 26.85 0.35 -0.72
C GLY A 23 26.27 1.73 -1.04
N THR A 24 24.95 1.88 -0.93
CA THR A 24 24.24 3.15 -1.15
C THR A 24 24.71 4.24 -0.19
N ALA A 25 24.94 3.91 1.08
CA ALA A 25 25.51 4.85 2.05
C ALA A 25 26.91 5.34 1.65
N ARG A 26 27.77 4.42 1.17
CA ARG A 26 29.13 4.75 0.71
C ARG A 26 29.10 5.63 -0.54
N GLU A 27 28.20 5.36 -1.49
CA GLU A 27 28.06 6.21 -2.68
C GLU A 27 27.58 7.62 -2.30
N GLY A 28 26.66 7.76 -1.35
CA GLY A 28 26.26 9.06 -0.82
C GLY A 28 27.38 9.88 -0.19
N LEU A 29 28.33 9.21 0.46
CA LEU A 29 29.52 9.87 1.03
C LEU A 29 30.55 10.28 -0.05
N LYS A 30 30.63 9.53 -1.16
CA LYS A 30 31.62 9.77 -2.22
C LYS A 30 31.13 10.76 -3.28
N ASN A 31 29.87 10.64 -3.69
CA ASN A 31 29.27 11.40 -4.78
C ASN A 31 27.96 12.07 -4.31
N PRO A 32 28.03 13.12 -3.47
CA PRO A 32 26.83 13.76 -2.91
C PRO A 32 25.80 14.26 -3.93
N PRO A 33 26.19 14.86 -5.09
CA PRO A 33 25.22 15.32 -6.09
C PRO A 33 24.36 14.18 -6.68
N ASP A 34 24.92 12.98 -6.79
CA ASP A 34 24.25 11.82 -7.40
C ASP A 34 23.50 10.97 -6.38
N PHE A 35 23.61 11.28 -5.08
CA PHE A 35 23.03 10.47 -4.02
C PHE A 35 21.52 10.29 -4.16
N ALA A 36 20.80 11.30 -4.67
CA ALA A 36 19.36 11.20 -4.91
C ALA A 36 19.00 10.05 -5.88
N SER A 37 19.82 9.82 -6.91
CA SER A 37 19.64 8.71 -7.86
C SER A 37 19.88 7.36 -7.18
N TYR A 38 20.96 7.23 -6.43
CA TYR A 38 21.26 5.99 -5.69
C TYR A 38 20.19 5.69 -4.62
N LEU A 39 19.70 6.72 -3.94
CA LEU A 39 18.62 6.61 -2.98
C LEU A 39 17.32 6.17 -3.65
N GLU A 40 17.00 6.72 -4.83
CA GLU A 40 15.84 6.30 -5.63
C GLU A 40 15.92 4.81 -5.98
N ASP A 41 17.06 4.36 -6.49
CA ASP A 41 17.29 2.96 -6.85
C ASP A 41 17.12 2.02 -5.65
N GLU A 42 17.71 2.38 -4.49
CA GLU A 42 17.56 1.62 -3.26
C GLU A 42 16.11 1.60 -2.77
N ILE A 43 15.39 2.73 -2.84
CA ILE A 43 13.96 2.79 -2.50
C ILE A 43 13.16 1.85 -3.41
N ARG A 44 13.35 1.93 -4.73
CA ARG A 44 12.67 1.06 -5.70
C ARG A 44 12.99 -0.41 -5.44
N GLN A 45 14.26 -0.76 -5.25
CA GLN A 45 14.68 -2.12 -4.97
C GLN A 45 14.04 -2.67 -3.69
N ARG A 46 14.03 -1.89 -2.59
CA ARG A 46 13.42 -2.30 -1.31
C ARG A 46 11.91 -2.47 -1.35
N HIS A 47 11.23 -1.78 -2.25
CA HIS A 47 9.78 -1.86 -2.41
C HIS A 47 9.35 -2.83 -3.52
N SER A 48 10.28 -3.28 -4.38
CA SER A 48 10.01 -4.12 -5.56
C SER A 48 9.27 -5.44 -5.29
N TYR A 49 9.47 -6.04 -4.11
CA TYR A 49 8.87 -7.32 -3.73
C TYR A 49 7.60 -7.16 -2.89
N LYS A 50 7.16 -5.92 -2.64
CA LYS A 50 5.98 -5.63 -1.81
C LYS A 50 4.79 -5.36 -2.72
N SER A 51 3.66 -6.02 -2.46
CA SER A 51 2.44 -5.84 -3.26
C SER A 51 1.64 -4.58 -2.91
N PHE A 52 1.83 -4.03 -1.70
CA PHE A 52 1.07 -2.89 -1.17
C PHE A 52 -0.45 -3.06 -1.26
N GLN A 53 -0.93 -4.29 -1.13
CA GLN A 53 -2.37 -4.56 -1.16
C GLN A 53 -2.97 -4.51 0.24
N GLN A 54 -2.33 -5.18 1.21
CA GLN A 54 -2.88 -5.29 2.57
C GLN A 54 -2.94 -3.93 3.27
N PRO A 55 -4.00 -3.64 4.04
CA PRO A 55 -4.17 -2.32 4.64
C PRO A 55 -2.99 -1.87 5.52
N ASP A 56 -2.39 -2.80 6.26
CA ASP A 56 -1.23 -2.50 7.11
C ASP A 56 0.02 -2.24 6.26
N SER A 57 0.20 -2.95 5.15
CA SER A 57 1.32 -2.72 4.22
C SER A 57 1.22 -1.38 3.50
N ILE A 58 0.01 -0.94 3.16
CA ILE A 58 -0.24 0.41 2.62
C ILE A 58 0.09 1.45 3.68
N ALA A 59 -0.43 1.29 4.90
CA ALA A 59 -0.15 2.22 6.00
C ALA A 59 1.35 2.34 6.30
N ASP A 60 2.08 1.23 6.31
CA ASP A 60 3.53 1.22 6.52
C ASP A 60 4.29 1.95 5.42
N ALA A 61 3.88 1.81 4.16
CA ALA A 61 4.46 2.55 3.04
C ALA A 61 4.17 4.05 3.17
N ILE A 62 2.93 4.43 3.47
CA ILE A 62 2.53 5.83 3.63
C ILE A 62 3.23 6.49 4.83
N ARG A 63 3.48 5.77 5.92
CA ARG A 63 4.22 6.29 7.09
C ARG A 63 5.61 6.80 6.74
N LEU A 64 6.24 6.27 5.69
CA LEU A 64 7.55 6.73 5.21
C LEU A 64 7.50 8.13 4.57
N ILE A 65 6.29 8.63 4.24
CA ILE A 65 6.08 9.91 3.56
C ILE A 65 5.03 10.83 4.21
N SER A 66 4.38 10.38 5.27
CA SER A 66 3.37 11.15 6.01
C SER A 66 3.27 10.66 7.45
N ASP A 67 3.02 11.56 8.40
CA ASP A 67 2.79 11.25 9.82
C ASP A 67 1.31 11.06 10.16
N LYS A 68 0.42 11.27 9.18
CA LYS A 68 -1.03 11.14 9.34
C LYS A 68 -1.45 9.69 9.65
N LYS A 69 -2.53 9.56 10.41
CA LYS A 69 -3.17 8.26 10.68
C LYS A 69 -4.01 7.84 9.49
N LEU A 70 -3.36 7.33 8.44
CA LEU A 70 -3.94 7.02 7.12
C LEU A 70 -5.41 6.56 7.15
N TRP A 71 -5.69 5.43 7.79
CA TRP A 71 -7.04 4.84 7.75
C TRP A 71 -8.10 5.65 8.50
N GLN A 72 -7.71 6.48 9.47
CA GLN A 72 -8.64 7.41 10.11
C GLN A 72 -9.00 8.55 9.15
N GLU A 73 -8.00 9.10 8.44
CA GLU A 73 -8.22 10.13 7.44
C GLU A 73 -9.07 9.62 6.26
N VAL A 74 -8.76 8.42 5.76
CA VAL A 74 -9.55 7.76 4.71
C VAL A 74 -10.99 7.53 5.19
N GLY A 75 -11.17 7.05 6.42
CA GLY A 75 -12.49 6.90 7.03
C GLY A 75 -13.28 8.20 7.14
N ASN A 76 -12.61 9.31 7.45
CA ASN A 76 -13.24 10.64 7.47
C ASN A 76 -13.71 11.07 6.08
N ILE A 77 -12.91 10.85 5.04
CA ILE A 77 -13.26 11.20 3.65
C ILE A 77 -14.43 10.35 3.14
N MET A 78 -14.34 9.03 3.32
CA MET A 78 -15.38 8.08 2.89
C MET A 78 -16.62 8.09 3.79
N SER A 79 -16.60 8.84 4.90
CA SER A 79 -17.65 8.82 5.94
C SER A 79 -17.96 7.42 6.48
N ARG A 80 -16.91 6.59 6.66
CA ARG A 80 -17.00 5.19 7.10
C ARG A 80 -15.99 4.89 8.20
N PRO A 81 -16.30 3.98 9.15
CA PRO A 81 -15.32 3.55 10.14
C PRO A 81 -14.06 2.94 9.49
N ASP A 82 -12.88 3.32 9.99
CA ASP A 82 -11.59 2.83 9.48
C ASP A 82 -11.51 1.30 9.46
N LYS A 83 -12.09 0.65 10.48
CA LYS A 83 -12.17 -0.81 10.61
C LYS A 83 -12.90 -1.45 9.44
N ASP A 84 -14.00 -0.85 9.00
CA ASP A 84 -14.87 -1.43 7.98
C ASP A 84 -14.22 -1.33 6.61
N ILE A 85 -13.60 -0.19 6.29
CA ILE A 85 -12.79 0.00 5.07
C ILE A 85 -11.65 -1.02 5.02
N LYS A 86 -10.89 -1.16 6.11
CA LYS A 86 -9.81 -2.15 6.18
C LYS A 86 -10.33 -3.58 6.01
N GLN A 87 -11.50 -3.89 6.56
CA GLN A 87 -12.09 -5.22 6.48
C GLN A 87 -12.56 -5.55 5.06
N GLU A 88 -13.22 -4.60 4.39
CA GLU A 88 -13.66 -4.75 3.01
C GLU A 88 -12.48 -4.94 2.06
N LEU A 89 -11.43 -4.11 2.20
CA LEU A 89 -10.20 -4.27 1.42
C LEU A 89 -9.57 -5.65 1.62
N LYS A 90 -9.54 -6.17 2.86
CA LYS A 90 -9.05 -7.53 3.14
C LYS A 90 -9.89 -8.60 2.45
N ILE A 91 -11.22 -8.48 2.48
CA ILE A 91 -12.12 -9.42 1.81
C ILE A 91 -11.84 -9.47 0.31
N ILE A 92 -11.67 -8.31 -0.34
CA ILE A 92 -11.36 -8.25 -1.78
C ILE A 92 -10.02 -8.91 -2.09
N ILE A 93 -8.98 -8.65 -1.28
CA ILE A 93 -7.66 -9.25 -1.48
C ILE A 93 -7.69 -10.77 -1.27
N ASP A 94 -8.35 -11.22 -0.22
CA ASP A 94 -8.50 -12.66 0.08
C ASP A 94 -9.26 -13.36 -1.05
N ARG A 95 -10.31 -12.73 -1.57
CA ARG A 95 -11.06 -13.20 -2.73
C ARG A 95 -10.17 -13.33 -3.96
N ARG A 96 -9.40 -12.30 -4.29
CA ARG A 96 -8.44 -12.30 -5.40
C ARG A 96 -7.41 -13.42 -5.25
N ASN A 97 -6.90 -13.66 -4.04
CA ASN A 97 -5.93 -14.73 -3.79
C ASN A 97 -6.57 -16.12 -3.97
N LYS A 98 -7.81 -16.32 -3.54
CA LYS A 98 -8.55 -17.56 -3.79
C LYS A 98 -8.73 -17.84 -5.28
N ILE A 99 -9.09 -16.81 -6.05
CA ILE A 99 -9.22 -16.92 -7.51
C ILE A 99 -7.89 -17.28 -8.17
N ALA A 100 -6.81 -16.59 -7.78
CA ALA A 100 -5.50 -16.75 -8.41
C ALA A 100 -4.77 -18.06 -8.00
N HIS A 101 -4.96 -18.53 -6.77
CA HIS A 101 -4.12 -19.59 -6.19
C HIS A 101 -4.90 -20.81 -5.66
N GLU A 102 -6.20 -20.68 -5.38
CA GLU A 102 -7.00 -21.73 -4.74
C GLU A 102 -8.16 -22.23 -5.63
N ALA A 103 -8.09 -21.95 -6.94
CA ALA A 103 -9.12 -22.30 -7.93
C ALA A 103 -10.54 -21.80 -7.59
N ASP A 104 -10.62 -20.84 -6.66
CA ASP A 104 -11.82 -20.22 -6.16
C ASP A 104 -12.86 -21.18 -5.55
N ILE A 105 -12.42 -22.27 -4.92
CA ILE A 105 -13.31 -23.32 -4.41
C ILE A 105 -14.01 -22.88 -3.12
N ASP A 106 -15.32 -23.13 -3.04
CA ASP A 106 -16.12 -23.02 -1.83
C ASP A 106 -16.03 -24.34 -1.05
N PRO A 107 -15.32 -24.37 0.11
CA PRO A 107 -15.14 -25.58 0.89
C PRO A 107 -16.42 -26.02 1.62
N THR A 108 -17.45 -25.17 1.68
CA THR A 108 -18.72 -25.48 2.34
C THR A 108 -19.64 -26.32 1.46
N LEU A 109 -19.40 -26.34 0.15
CA LEU A 109 -20.14 -27.13 -0.82
C LEU A 109 -19.40 -28.44 -1.08
N SER A 110 -20.03 -29.56 -0.73
CA SER A 110 -19.48 -30.92 -0.81
C SER A 110 -19.07 -31.40 -2.21
N LEU A 111 -19.35 -30.61 -3.25
CA LEU A 111 -19.10 -30.93 -4.67
C LEU A 111 -17.94 -30.13 -5.29
N GLY A 112 -17.22 -29.30 -4.53
CA GLY A 112 -16.09 -28.51 -5.06
C GLY A 112 -16.52 -27.40 -6.02
N ASN A 113 -17.68 -26.80 -5.77
CA ASN A 113 -18.16 -25.66 -6.56
C ASN A 113 -17.30 -24.42 -6.28
N ARG A 114 -17.24 -23.49 -7.24
CA ARG A 114 -16.64 -22.19 -7.03
C ARG A 114 -17.59 -21.27 -6.28
N TRP A 115 -17.03 -20.32 -5.54
CA TRP A 115 -17.79 -19.22 -4.98
C TRP A 115 -18.48 -18.41 -6.08
N GLY A 116 -19.68 -17.91 -5.79
CA GLY A 116 -20.41 -17.03 -6.69
C GLY A 116 -19.65 -15.73 -6.97
N ILE A 117 -19.77 -15.24 -8.20
CA ILE A 117 -19.32 -13.92 -8.61
C ILE A 117 -20.26 -13.40 -9.69
N ASP A 118 -20.70 -12.17 -9.55
CA ASP A 118 -21.51 -11.47 -10.54
C ASP A 118 -20.91 -10.09 -10.86
N GLU A 119 -21.48 -9.43 -11.87
CA GLU A 119 -21.00 -8.15 -12.36
C GLU A 119 -21.12 -7.03 -11.32
N ILE A 120 -22.16 -7.06 -10.48
CA ILE A 120 -22.39 -6.05 -9.44
C ILE A 120 -21.30 -6.18 -8.37
N MET A 121 -21.02 -7.40 -7.91
CA MET A 121 -19.95 -7.64 -6.93
C MET A 121 -18.58 -7.17 -7.44
N VAL A 122 -18.31 -7.32 -8.74
CA VAL A 122 -17.06 -6.85 -9.36
C VAL A 122 -17.04 -5.33 -9.42
N GLY A 123 -18.14 -4.71 -9.85
CA GLY A 123 -18.30 -3.25 -9.89
C GLY A 123 -18.10 -2.62 -8.52
N ASP A 124 -18.81 -3.11 -7.49
CA ASP A 124 -18.69 -2.62 -6.12
C ASP A 124 -17.25 -2.70 -5.60
N ALA A 125 -16.53 -3.78 -5.91
CA ALA A 125 -15.13 -3.95 -5.49
C ALA A 125 -14.19 -2.96 -6.21
N VAL A 126 -14.42 -2.68 -7.49
CA VAL A 126 -13.64 -1.71 -8.26
C VAL A 126 -13.90 -0.30 -7.74
N ASP A 127 -15.16 0.10 -7.64
CA ASP A 127 -15.59 1.42 -7.16
C ASP A 127 -15.04 1.69 -5.75
N PHE A 128 -15.10 0.70 -4.86
CA PHE A 128 -14.52 0.79 -3.53
C PHE A 128 -12.99 1.00 -3.54
N ILE A 129 -12.26 0.25 -4.39
CA ILE A 129 -10.80 0.43 -4.50
C ILE A 129 -10.47 1.82 -5.03
N GLU A 130 -11.20 2.31 -6.03
CA GLU A 130 -11.02 3.65 -6.59
C GLU A 130 -11.26 4.72 -5.52
N GLU A 131 -12.35 4.63 -4.76
CA GLU A 131 -12.65 5.56 -3.66
C GLU A 131 -11.56 5.56 -2.59
N VAL A 132 -11.01 4.39 -2.24
CA VAL A 132 -9.88 4.29 -1.30
C VAL A 132 -8.63 4.97 -1.86
N VAL A 133 -8.30 4.75 -3.14
CA VAL A 133 -7.12 5.36 -3.78
C VAL A 133 -7.26 6.87 -3.84
N ASP A 134 -8.42 7.39 -4.25
CA ASP A 134 -8.69 8.82 -4.33
C ASP A 134 -8.66 9.49 -2.95
N SER A 135 -9.19 8.80 -1.93
CA SER A 135 -9.10 9.25 -0.54
C SER A 135 -7.64 9.33 -0.08
N ILE A 136 -6.82 8.30 -0.35
CA ILE A 136 -5.39 8.32 -0.03
C ILE A 136 -4.68 9.45 -0.76
N HIS A 137 -4.98 9.66 -2.04
CA HIS A 137 -4.37 10.72 -2.84
C HIS A 137 -4.67 12.11 -2.27
N SER A 138 -5.91 12.34 -1.84
CA SER A 138 -6.36 13.61 -1.25
C SER A 138 -5.68 13.93 0.11
N ILE A 139 -5.09 12.92 0.77
CA ILE A 139 -4.42 13.07 2.06
C ILE A 139 -2.94 13.50 1.90
N LEU A 140 -2.29 13.14 0.79
CA LEU A 140 -0.84 13.20 0.60
C LEU A 140 -0.31 14.49 -0.02
#